data_AF-A0A560X3P0-F1
#
_entry.id   AF-A0A560X3P0-F1
#
_cell.length_a   1.000
_cell.length_b   1.000
_cell.length_c   1.000
_cell.angle_alpha   90.00
_cell.angle_beta   90.00
_cell.angle_gamma   90.00
#
_symmetry.space_group_name_H-M   'P 1'
#
loop_
_entity.id
_entity.type
_entity.pdbx_description
1 polymer ?
#
loop_
_entity_poly.entity_id
_entity_poly.type
_entity_poly.pdbx_seq_one_letter_code
_entity_poly.pdbx_strand_id
1 'polypeptide(L)'
;MTAYALTVDAGARDLRAADHLLHALADRLALPGDTVGCTHLVRGERPRVVVSLSLSSRPLLDTVRERLAGAGNGAVAPGLPDGSGRAVLFPGASRLTGTLSVAELLACSAIDRVTVLGSPLPPDPDARLVTRDHVRPQWQGDDLVLAATPALGDTLVPFEAPDPTPCCADH
;
A
#
# COMPACT_ATOMS: atom_id res chain seq x y z
N MET A 1 -12.57 -12.21 -7.77
CA MET A 1 -13.46 -11.05 -8.03
C MET A 1 -12.77 -10.12 -9.02
N THR A 2 -13.43 -9.67 -10.07
CA THR A 2 -12.81 -8.73 -11.02
C THR A 2 -12.74 -7.35 -10.36
N ALA A 3 -11.56 -6.94 -9.89
CA ALA A 3 -11.35 -5.58 -9.40
C ALA A 3 -11.37 -4.61 -10.59
N TYR A 4 -12.12 -3.51 -10.45
CA TYR A 4 -12.15 -2.44 -11.45
C TYR A 4 -11.02 -1.47 -11.16
N ALA A 5 -9.96 -1.52 -11.96
CA ALA A 5 -8.73 -0.79 -11.65
C ALA A 5 -8.38 0.29 -12.68
N LEU A 6 -7.66 1.31 -12.20
CA LEU A 6 -7.00 2.32 -13.01
C LEU A 6 -5.62 2.64 -12.42
N THR A 7 -4.76 3.21 -13.25
CA THR A 7 -3.45 3.76 -12.88
C THR A 7 -3.43 5.26 -13.11
N VAL A 8 -2.80 6.00 -12.20
CA VAL A 8 -2.53 7.43 -12.29
C VAL A 8 -1.02 7.65 -12.25
N ASP A 9 -0.49 8.31 -13.28
CA ASP A 9 0.89 8.73 -13.38
C ASP A 9 0.96 10.27 -13.27
N ALA A 10 1.17 10.75 -12.04
CA ALA A 10 1.34 12.16 -11.72
C ALA A 10 2.81 12.62 -11.80
N GLY A 11 3.73 11.77 -12.26
CA GLY A 11 5.16 12.07 -12.28
C GLY A 11 5.82 12.14 -10.89
N ALA A 12 5.29 11.41 -9.90
CA ALA A 12 5.87 11.34 -8.57
C ALA A 12 7.27 10.72 -8.61
N ARG A 13 8.23 11.38 -7.94
CA ARG A 13 9.65 10.99 -7.98
C ARG A 13 10.07 10.07 -6.84
N ASP A 14 9.25 9.99 -5.80
CA ASP A 14 9.51 9.20 -4.61
C ASP A 14 8.21 8.59 -4.06
N LEU A 15 8.36 7.58 -3.20
CA LEU A 15 7.25 6.86 -2.59
C LEU A 15 6.42 7.76 -1.67
N ARG A 16 7.05 8.69 -0.95
CA ARG A 16 6.36 9.59 -0.02
C ARG A 16 5.34 10.46 -0.75
N ALA A 17 5.73 11.06 -1.87
CA ALA A 17 4.85 11.85 -2.72
C ALA A 17 3.70 11.01 -3.29
N ALA A 18 3.97 9.76 -3.67
CA ALA A 18 2.95 8.84 -4.16
C ALA A 18 1.95 8.39 -3.07
N ASP A 19 2.43 8.16 -1.85
CA ASP A 19 1.59 7.82 -0.69
C ASP A 19 0.68 9.00 -0.32
N HIS A 20 1.24 10.21 -0.27
CA HIS A 20 0.45 11.42 -0.07
C HIS A 20 -0.57 11.65 -1.17
N LEU A 21 -0.22 11.36 -2.43
CA LEU A 21 -1.16 11.43 -3.54
C LEU A 21 -2.33 10.46 -3.33
N LEU A 22 -2.07 9.21 -2.91
CA LEU A 22 -3.14 8.24 -2.65
C LEU A 22 -4.11 8.73 -1.56
N HIS A 23 -3.62 9.23 -0.44
CA HIS A 23 -4.49 9.81 0.60
C HIS A 23 -5.25 11.04 0.10
N ALA A 24 -4.58 11.96 -0.61
CA ALA A 24 -5.24 13.14 -1.17
C ALA A 24 -6.33 12.77 -2.20
N LEU A 25 -6.11 11.73 -3.00
CA LEU A 25 -7.12 11.19 -3.92
C LEU A 25 -8.28 10.55 -3.17
N ALA A 26 -8.00 9.77 -2.12
CA ALA A 26 -9.03 9.16 -1.29
C ALA A 26 -9.98 10.20 -0.70
N ASP A 27 -9.42 11.24 -0.09
CA ASP A 27 -10.20 12.32 0.53
C ASP A 27 -10.96 13.13 -0.51
N ARG A 28 -10.27 13.60 -1.56
CA ARG A 28 -10.86 14.47 -2.59
C ARG A 28 -11.96 13.78 -3.39
N LEU A 29 -11.82 12.49 -3.64
CA LEU A 29 -12.80 11.71 -4.40
C LEU A 29 -13.86 11.06 -3.50
N ALA A 30 -13.71 11.16 -2.17
CA ALA A 30 -14.50 10.45 -1.17
C ALA A 30 -14.55 8.94 -1.49
N LEU A 31 -13.37 8.34 -1.67
CA LEU A 31 -13.26 6.93 -2.01
C LEU A 31 -13.82 6.06 -0.88
N PRO A 32 -14.60 5.01 -1.19
CA PRO A 32 -15.06 4.05 -0.21
C PRO A 32 -13.91 3.39 0.56
N GLY A 33 -14.15 3.04 1.83
CA GLY A 33 -13.16 2.41 2.71
C GLY A 33 -12.72 1.00 2.30
N ASP A 34 -13.41 0.39 1.33
CA ASP A 34 -13.02 -0.89 0.71
C ASP A 34 -12.10 -0.70 -0.51
N THR A 35 -11.76 0.54 -0.86
CA THR A 35 -10.83 0.85 -1.97
C THR A 35 -9.42 0.39 -1.61
N VAL A 36 -8.77 -0.28 -2.56
CA VAL A 36 -7.34 -0.57 -2.47
C VAL A 36 -6.58 0.40 -3.35
N GLY A 37 -5.57 1.06 -2.77
CA GLY A 37 -4.70 2.01 -3.43
C GLY A 37 -3.25 1.58 -3.28
N CYS A 38 -2.55 1.38 -4.39
CA CYS A 38 -1.18 0.86 -4.39
C CYS A 38 -0.20 1.83 -5.05
N THR A 39 1.05 1.82 -4.61
CA THR A 39 2.18 2.41 -5.32
C THR A 39 2.92 1.35 -6.13
N HIS A 40 3.44 1.77 -7.27
CA HIS A 40 4.18 0.92 -8.20
C HIS A 40 5.42 1.66 -8.70
N LEU A 41 6.57 1.01 -8.60
CA LEU A 41 7.82 1.55 -9.10
C LEU A 41 7.95 1.25 -10.60
N VAL A 42 7.88 2.28 -11.43
CA VAL A 42 8.12 2.14 -12.87
C VAL A 42 9.61 2.36 -13.12
N ARG A 43 10.30 1.26 -13.44
CA ARG A 43 11.70 1.29 -13.86
C ARG A 43 11.76 1.62 -15.36
N GLY A 44 12.63 2.56 -15.73
CA GLY A 44 12.79 3.01 -17.12
C GLY A 44 13.77 4.19 -17.19
N GLU A 45 13.86 4.84 -18.35
CA GLU A 45 14.76 6.00 -18.55
C GLU A 45 14.49 7.15 -17.57
N ARG A 46 13.24 7.27 -17.11
CA ARG A 46 12.81 8.19 -16.05
C ARG A 46 12.13 7.40 -14.94
N PRO A 47 12.88 6.90 -13.95
CA PRO A 47 12.32 6.22 -12.80
C PRO A 47 11.31 7.11 -12.10
N ARG A 48 10.14 6.55 -11.78
CA ARG A 48 9.04 7.26 -11.14
C ARG A 48 8.13 6.29 -10.42
N VAL A 49 7.26 6.83 -9.58
CA VAL A 49 6.23 6.07 -8.87
C VAL A 49 4.88 6.42 -9.47
N VAL A 50 4.12 5.41 -9.89
CA VAL A 50 2.72 5.55 -10.29
C VAL A 50 1.84 4.97 -9.21
N VAL A 51 0.59 5.42 -9.15
CA VAL A 51 -0.39 4.92 -8.18
C VAL A 51 -1.52 4.21 -8.91
N SER A 52 -2.09 3.18 -8.31
CA SER A 52 -3.27 2.51 -8.83
C SER A 52 -4.39 2.53 -7.79
N LEU A 53 -5.63 2.48 -8.29
CA LEU A 53 -6.83 2.34 -7.48
C LEU A 53 -7.62 1.14 -7.99
N SER A 54 -7.95 0.22 -7.09
CA SER A 54 -8.85 -0.92 -7.31
C SER A 54 -10.16 -0.66 -6.59
N LEU A 55 -11.24 -0.65 -7.35
CA LEU A 55 -12.58 -0.22 -6.92
C LEU A 55 -13.57 -1.40 -7.01
N SER A 56 -14.59 -1.35 -6.17
CA SER A 56 -15.59 -2.43 -6.02
C SER A 56 -16.61 -2.51 -7.16
N SER A 57 -16.71 -1.49 -8.02
CA SER A 57 -17.68 -1.49 -9.13
C SER A 57 -17.26 -0.67 -10.34
N ARG A 58 -17.79 -1.03 -11.51
CA ARG A 58 -17.56 -0.28 -12.75
C ARG A 58 -18.12 1.15 -12.74
N PRO A 59 -19.35 1.41 -12.24
CA PRO A 59 -19.85 2.79 -12.16
C PRO A 59 -18.98 3.70 -11.29
N LEU A 60 -18.40 3.16 -10.21
CA LEU A 60 -17.46 3.89 -9.37
C LEU A 60 -16.16 4.20 -10.14
N LEU A 61 -15.62 3.22 -10.88
CA LEU A 61 -14.46 3.42 -11.75
C LEU A 61 -14.70 4.53 -12.78
N ASP A 62 -15.85 4.53 -13.46
CA ASP A 62 -16.18 5.53 -14.47
C ASP A 62 -16.27 6.94 -13.82
N THR A 63 -16.92 7.06 -12.67
CA THR A 63 -17.01 8.31 -11.88
C THR A 63 -15.62 8.82 -11.47
N VAL A 64 -14.76 7.94 -10.96
CA VAL A 64 -13.40 8.29 -10.55
C VAL A 64 -12.58 8.76 -11.76
N ARG A 65 -12.66 8.05 -12.90
CA ARG A 65 -11.97 8.42 -14.14
C ARG A 65 -12.37 9.82 -14.62
N GLU A 66 -13.65 10.12 -14.65
CA GLU A 66 -14.17 11.43 -15.07
C GLU A 66 -13.63 12.55 -14.17
N ARG A 67 -13.65 12.35 -12.84
CA ARG A 67 -13.12 13.33 -11.89
C ARG A 67 -11.60 13.50 -11.97
N LEU A 68 -10.86 12.44 -12.28
CA LEU A 68 -9.40 12.51 -12.44
C LEU A 68 -9.03 13.31 -13.71
N ALA A 69 -9.75 13.07 -14.82
CA ALA A 69 -9.53 13.75 -16.09
C ALA A 69 -9.77 15.26 -15.98
N GLY A 70 -10.78 15.69 -15.22
CA GLY A 70 -11.10 17.11 -15.03
C GLY A 70 -10.15 17.87 -14.09
N ALA A 71 -9.31 17.18 -13.30
CA ALA A 71 -8.52 17.78 -12.23
C ALA A 71 -7.00 17.79 -12.48
N GLY A 72 -6.53 17.37 -13.67
CA GLY A 72 -5.12 17.48 -14.05
C GLY A 72 -4.15 16.62 -13.23
N ASN A 73 -4.59 15.46 -12.72
CA ASN A 73 -3.81 14.57 -11.84
C ASN A 73 -2.72 13.74 -12.56
N GLY A 74 -2.28 14.17 -13.75
CA GLY A 74 -1.39 13.40 -14.61
C GLY A 74 -2.13 12.44 -15.55
N ALA A 75 -1.38 11.49 -16.12
CA ALA A 75 -1.91 10.54 -17.09
C ALA A 75 -2.70 9.42 -16.41
N VAL A 76 -3.88 9.10 -16.92
CA VAL A 76 -4.74 8.03 -16.40
C VAL A 76 -4.81 6.89 -17.42
N ALA A 77 -4.50 5.68 -16.97
CA ALA A 77 -4.57 4.46 -17.78
C ALA A 77 -5.54 3.45 -17.15
N PRO A 78 -6.25 2.63 -17.94
CA PRO A 78 -7.06 1.54 -17.41
C PRO A 78 -6.19 0.41 -16.85
N GLY A 79 -6.66 -0.25 -15.79
CA GLY A 79 -6.01 -1.42 -15.19
C GLY A 79 -4.88 -1.08 -14.21
N LEU A 80 -4.29 -2.14 -13.66
CA LEU A 80 -3.09 -2.08 -12.81
C LEU A 80 -1.83 -2.05 -13.69
N PRO A 81 -0.76 -1.39 -13.25
CA PRO A 81 0.50 -1.36 -14.01
C PRO A 81 1.30 -2.66 -13.85
N ASP A 82 1.13 -3.35 -12.72
CA ASP A 82 1.71 -4.66 -12.41
C ASP A 82 0.91 -5.35 -11.28
N GLY A 83 1.21 -6.61 -10.99
CA GLY A 83 0.57 -7.42 -9.95
C GLY A 83 1.28 -7.40 -8.59
N SER A 84 2.16 -6.42 -8.34
CA SER A 84 3.10 -6.43 -7.20
C SER A 84 3.13 -5.13 -6.39
N GLY A 85 2.10 -4.29 -6.52
CA GLY A 85 2.03 -2.98 -5.89
C GLY A 85 2.05 -3.05 -4.36
N ARG A 86 2.56 -1.98 -3.73
CA ARG A 86 2.54 -1.80 -2.27
C ARG A 86 1.31 -1.01 -1.86
N ALA A 87 0.45 -1.60 -1.05
CA ALA A 87 -0.79 -0.97 -0.63
C ALA A 87 -0.52 0.15 0.39
N VAL A 88 -1.25 1.25 0.22
CA VAL A 88 -1.31 2.41 1.13
C VAL A 88 -2.74 2.55 1.64
N LEU A 89 -3.71 2.40 0.73
CA LEU A 89 -5.11 2.33 1.06
C LEU A 89 -5.52 0.86 0.96
N PHE A 90 -6.15 0.34 2.00
CA PHE A 90 -6.75 -0.99 2.02
C PHE A 90 -7.74 -1.08 3.19
N PRO A 91 -8.73 -1.99 3.13
CA PRO A 91 -9.68 -2.18 4.22
C PRO A 91 -8.97 -2.42 5.57
N GLY A 92 -9.34 -1.63 6.58
CA GLY A 92 -8.82 -1.74 7.93
C GLY A 92 -7.48 -1.03 8.20
N ALA A 93 -6.85 -0.39 7.21
CA ALA A 93 -5.58 0.31 7.39
C ALA A 93 -5.59 1.34 8.55
N SER A 94 -6.68 2.08 8.72
CA SER A 94 -6.83 3.08 9.80
C SER A 94 -6.88 2.49 11.21
N ARG A 95 -7.06 1.18 11.35
CA ARG A 95 -7.06 0.45 12.62
C ARG A 95 -5.65 -0.05 12.99
N LEU A 96 -4.70 0.00 12.06
CA LEU A 96 -3.35 -0.52 12.23
C LEU A 96 -2.42 0.52 12.85
N THR A 97 -2.76 0.97 14.05
CA THR A 97 -2.03 1.98 14.81
C THR A 97 -1.51 1.42 16.14
N GLY A 98 -0.39 1.94 16.63
CA GLY A 98 0.21 1.48 17.89
C GLY A 98 0.77 0.05 17.83
N THR A 99 0.49 -0.76 18.85
CA THR A 99 0.94 -2.17 18.95
C THR A 99 -0.26 -3.10 18.92
N LEU A 100 -0.22 -4.11 18.05
CA LEU A 100 -1.24 -5.16 17.91
C LEU A 100 -0.57 -6.53 17.95
N SER A 101 -1.29 -7.59 18.26
CA SER A 101 -0.83 -8.95 17.92
C SER A 101 -0.92 -9.18 16.41
N VAL A 102 -0.18 -10.18 15.90
CA VAL A 102 -0.31 -10.62 14.50
C VAL A 102 -1.75 -11.05 14.21
N ALA A 103 -2.39 -11.78 15.12
CA ALA A 103 -3.78 -12.22 14.96
C ALA A 103 -4.76 -11.05 14.87
N GLU A 104 -4.61 -10.04 15.74
CA GLU A 104 -5.45 -8.84 15.73
C GLU A 104 -5.30 -8.07 14.42
N LEU A 105 -4.07 -7.86 13.96
CA LEU A 105 -3.76 -7.17 12.70
C LEU A 105 -4.43 -7.86 11.51
N LEU A 106 -4.33 -9.18 11.40
CA LEU A 106 -4.95 -9.97 10.32
C LEU A 106 -6.48 -9.96 10.42
N ALA A 107 -7.04 -10.05 11.62
CA ALA A 107 -8.50 -10.06 11.80
C ALA A 107 -9.15 -8.69 11.50
N CYS A 108 -8.41 -7.59 11.65
CA CYS A 108 -8.95 -6.24 11.53
C CYS A 108 -8.67 -5.55 10.19
N SER A 109 -7.88 -6.17 9.32
CA SER A 109 -7.45 -5.59 8.05
C SER A 109 -7.53 -6.58 6.88
N ALA A 110 -7.35 -6.07 5.67
CA ALA A 110 -7.29 -6.87 4.45
C ALA A 110 -5.93 -7.59 4.25
N ILE A 111 -5.04 -7.58 5.24
CA ILE A 111 -3.75 -8.28 5.14
C ILE A 111 -4.00 -9.78 5.31
N ASP A 112 -3.57 -10.57 4.33
CA ASP A 112 -3.78 -12.01 4.32
C ASP A 112 -2.76 -12.76 5.17
N ARG A 113 -1.50 -12.28 5.19
CA ARG A 113 -0.44 -12.89 6.01
C ARG A 113 0.66 -11.91 6.39
N VAL A 114 1.35 -12.26 7.48
CA VAL A 114 2.60 -11.62 7.91
C VAL A 114 3.77 -12.57 7.67
N THR A 115 4.87 -12.07 7.11
CA THR A 115 6.14 -12.80 7.00
C THR A 115 7.22 -12.11 7.81
N VAL A 116 8.16 -12.87 8.36
CA VAL A 116 9.30 -12.33 9.13
C VAL A 116 10.58 -12.52 8.34
N LEU A 117 11.29 -11.43 8.05
CA LEU A 117 12.58 -11.50 7.38
C LEU A 117 13.58 -12.36 8.17
N GLY A 118 14.22 -13.29 7.47
CA GLY A 118 15.15 -14.25 8.07
C GLY A 118 14.48 -15.47 8.71
N SER A 119 13.14 -15.57 8.69
CA SER A 119 12.40 -16.75 9.14
C SER A 119 11.58 -17.34 7.99
N PRO A 120 11.66 -18.67 7.73
CA PRO A 120 10.78 -19.34 6.79
C PRO A 120 9.39 -19.66 7.40
N LEU A 121 9.25 -19.53 8.72
CA LEU A 121 8.00 -19.85 9.43
C LEU A 121 7.15 -18.58 9.62
N PRO A 122 5.81 -18.70 9.57
CA PRO A 122 4.91 -17.65 10.01
C PRO A 122 5.22 -17.23 11.45
N PRO A 123 5.04 -15.95 11.80
CA PRO A 123 5.17 -15.50 13.19
C PRO A 123 4.09 -16.13 14.07
N ASP A 124 4.37 -16.19 15.37
CA ASP A 124 3.37 -16.53 16.39
C ASP A 124 2.17 -15.56 16.28
N PRO A 125 0.91 -16.06 16.25
CA PRO A 125 -0.27 -15.20 16.24
C PRO A 125 -0.32 -14.17 17.38
N ASP A 126 0.26 -14.49 18.54
CA ASP A 126 0.32 -13.62 19.71
C ASP A 126 1.55 -12.70 19.70
N ALA A 127 2.46 -12.84 18.73
CA ALA A 127 3.62 -11.95 18.60
C ALA A 127 3.17 -10.49 18.45
N ARG A 128 3.79 -9.61 19.24
CA ARG A 128 3.46 -8.18 19.24
C ARG A 128 4.13 -7.48 18.07
N LEU A 129 3.33 -6.82 17.23
CA LEU A 129 3.78 -6.00 16.12
C LEU A 129 3.56 -4.52 16.42
N VAL A 130 4.65 -3.76 16.49
CA VAL A 130 4.64 -2.30 16.63
C VAL A 130 4.51 -1.70 15.23
N THR A 131 3.32 -1.23 14.89
CA THR A 131 2.95 -0.77 13.54
C THR A 131 3.69 0.49 13.11
N ARG A 132 4.16 1.30 14.07
CA ARG A 132 4.74 2.63 13.85
C ARG A 132 3.82 3.56 13.05
N ASP A 133 2.51 3.27 13.11
CA ASP A 133 1.47 3.92 12.31
C ASP A 133 1.80 3.97 10.80
N HIS A 134 2.61 3.01 10.34
CA HIS A 134 3.12 2.92 8.97
C HIS A 134 3.18 1.46 8.52
N VAL A 135 2.09 1.00 7.92
CA VAL A 135 1.93 -0.39 7.46
C VAL A 135 1.77 -0.42 5.95
N ARG A 136 2.75 -1.01 5.26
CA ARG A 136 2.83 -1.06 3.78
C ARG A 136 2.93 -2.51 3.28
N PRO A 137 1.82 -3.25 3.26
CA PRO A 137 1.83 -4.61 2.74
C PRO A 137 1.95 -4.59 1.20
N GLN A 138 2.41 -5.69 0.63
CA GLN A 138 2.65 -5.83 -0.79
C GLN A 138 1.85 -7.00 -1.35
N TRP A 139 1.30 -6.84 -2.55
CA TRP A 139 0.72 -7.95 -3.31
C TRP A 139 1.78 -8.98 -3.68
N GLN A 140 1.52 -10.24 -3.34
CA GLN A 140 2.32 -11.40 -3.73
C GLN A 140 1.38 -12.47 -4.29
N GLY A 141 1.20 -12.46 -5.62
CA GLY A 141 0.10 -13.21 -6.23
C GLY A 141 -1.22 -12.55 -5.84
N ASP A 142 -2.14 -13.35 -5.29
CA ASP A 142 -3.45 -12.87 -4.83
C ASP A 142 -3.47 -12.47 -3.35
N ASP A 143 -2.35 -12.61 -2.63
CA ASP A 143 -2.26 -12.33 -1.19
C ASP A 143 -1.64 -10.95 -0.92
N LEU A 144 -2.23 -10.18 -0.01
CA LEU A 144 -1.69 -8.95 0.53
C LEU A 144 -0.81 -9.27 1.75
N VAL A 145 0.50 -9.18 1.56
CA VAL A 145 1.49 -9.68 2.53
C VAL A 145 2.20 -8.53 3.23
N LEU A 146 2.17 -8.52 4.56
CA LEU A 146 2.99 -7.62 5.37
C LEU A 146 4.32 -8.29 5.72
N ALA A 147 5.42 -7.77 5.17
CA ALA A 147 6.76 -8.14 5.63
C ALA A 147 7.08 -7.41 6.94
N ALA A 148 7.63 -8.14 7.92
CA ALA A 148 8.05 -7.65 9.22
C ALA A 148 9.50 -8.06 9.53
N THR A 149 10.14 -7.34 10.44
CA THR A 149 11.47 -7.65 10.98
C THR A 149 11.42 -7.75 12.50
N PRO A 150 12.22 -8.62 13.12
CA PRO A 150 12.39 -8.61 14.58
C PRO A 150 12.95 -7.27 15.07
N ALA A 151 12.51 -6.84 16.24
CA ALA A 151 12.94 -5.64 16.94
C ALA A 151 13.15 -5.92 18.44
N LEU A 152 13.65 -4.92 19.17
CA LEU A 152 13.90 -5.02 20.61
C LEU A 152 12.63 -5.41 21.38
N GLY A 153 12.81 -6.18 22.46
CA GLY A 153 11.73 -6.58 23.36
C GLY A 153 10.80 -7.65 22.79
N ASP A 154 11.33 -8.57 21.99
CA ASP A 154 10.57 -9.66 21.36
C ASP A 154 9.37 -9.17 20.55
N THR A 155 9.53 -8.01 19.90
CA THR A 155 8.51 -7.40 19.04
C THR A 155 8.87 -7.56 17.57
N LEU A 156 7.85 -7.44 16.73
CA LEU A 156 7.97 -7.28 15.29
C LEU A 156 7.70 -5.82 14.94
N VAL A 157 8.32 -5.34 13.87
CA VAL A 157 7.97 -4.07 13.21
C VAL A 157 7.77 -4.33 11.73
N PRO A 158 6.94 -3.53 11.01
CA PRO A 158 6.90 -3.59 9.54
C PRO A 158 8.31 -3.48 8.94
N PHE A 159 8.57 -4.08 7.79
CA PHE A 159 9.89 -3.97 7.16
C PHE A 159 10.19 -2.55 6.68
N GLU A 160 9.21 -1.87 6.08
CA GLU A 160 9.36 -0.47 5.66
C GLU A 160 9.35 0.45 6.88
N ALA A 161 10.21 1.48 6.87
CA ALA A 161 10.23 2.53 7.87
C ALA A 161 9.59 3.81 7.27
N PRO A 162 8.82 4.58 8.07
CA PRO A 162 8.16 5.80 7.60
C PRO A 162 9.16 6.87 7.16
N ASP A 163 10.25 7.02 7.90
CA ASP A 163 11.39 7.87 7.55
C ASP A 163 12.63 6.96 7.49
N PRO A 164 12.88 6.29 6.35
CA PRO A 164 14.07 5.46 6.23
C PRO A 164 15.28 6.38 6.36
N THR A 165 16.19 6.05 7.28
CA THR A 165 17.52 6.64 7.27
C THR A 165 18.07 6.42 5.86
N PRO A 166 18.49 7.46 5.12
CA PRO A 166 19.03 7.27 3.79
C PRO A 166 20.22 6.31 3.90
N CYS A 167 20.03 5.08 3.46
CA CYS A 167 21.11 4.11 3.40
C CYS A 167 21.96 4.48 2.19
N CYS A 168 23.02 5.24 2.47
CA CYS A 168 24.21 5.43 1.64
C CYS A 168 23.96 5.34 0.13
N ALA A 169 23.36 6.39 -0.44
CA ALA A 169 23.32 6.59 -1.90
C ALA A 169 24.62 7.26 -2.39
N ASP A 170 25.78 6.72 -2.01
CA ASP A 170 27.12 7.12 -2.48
C ASP A 170 27.96 5.86 -2.72
N HIS A 171 27.64 5.06 -3.74
CA HIS A 171 28.54 4.04 -4.30
C HIS A 171 28.36 3.90 -5.81
#